data_AF-A0A7V2CJB0-F1
#
_entry.id   AF-A0A7V2CJB0-F1
#
_cell.length_a   1.000
_cell.length_b   1.000
_cell.length_c   1.000
_cell.angle_alpha   90.00
_cell.angle_beta   90.00
_cell.angle_gamma   90.00
#
_symmetry.space_group_name_H-M   'P 1'
#
loop_
_entity.id
_entity.type
_entity.pdbx_description
1 polymer ?
#
loop_
_entity_poly.entity_id
_entity_poly.type
_entity_poly.pdbx_seq_one_letter_code
_entity_poly.pdbx_strand_id
1 'polypeptide(L)'
;MGIGALESLLAVLCGVPPVLAVGPMPDGKRLPARIARTLTAPAERPMHMPTDVAVDRGGRVFVVDGANDRILRFSPDGALELTFSGGRDQSLRQPVGLTVGPDDRLWIA
;
A
#
# COMPACT_ATOMS: atom_id res chain seq x y z
N MET A 1 41.53 31.96 4.05
CA MET A 1 40.75 33.02 3.36
C MET A 1 40.24 32.43 2.06
N GLY A 2 38.95 32.05 1.99
CA GLY A 2 38.10 31.72 0.81
C GLY A 2 38.63 30.68 -0.20
N ILE A 3 37.89 29.86 -0.94
CA ILE A 3 36.49 29.61 -1.34
C ILE A 3 36.64 28.32 -2.20
N GLY A 4 35.81 27.28 -2.17
CA GLY A 4 34.38 27.23 -2.46
C GLY A 4 34.14 26.53 -3.83
N ALA A 5 33.32 25.45 -3.81
CA ALA A 5 32.53 24.89 -4.93
C ALA A 5 33.28 24.30 -6.15
N LEU A 6 32.73 23.44 -7.02
CA LEU A 6 31.69 22.40 -7.07
C LEU A 6 31.75 21.92 -8.56
N GLU A 7 31.13 20.78 -8.88
CA GLU A 7 30.74 20.34 -10.24
C GLU A 7 31.82 19.83 -11.22
N SER A 8 31.81 18.52 -11.48
CA SER A 8 31.41 18.02 -12.82
C SER A 8 31.05 16.53 -12.76
N LEU A 9 29.74 16.34 -12.82
CA LEU A 9 28.98 15.12 -13.01
C LEU A 9 29.39 14.41 -14.32
N LEU A 10 29.68 13.10 -14.26
CA LEU A 10 29.50 12.22 -15.41
C LEU A 10 28.69 11.00 -14.95
N ALA A 11 27.40 11.01 -15.28
CA ALA A 11 26.54 9.85 -15.18
C ALA A 11 26.69 9.01 -16.46
N VAL A 12 26.97 7.71 -16.30
CA VAL A 12 26.65 6.70 -17.32
C VAL A 12 25.95 5.55 -16.61
N LEU A 13 24.66 5.41 -16.93
CA LEU A 13 23.81 4.26 -16.61
C LEU A 13 24.33 3.01 -17.34
N CYS A 14 24.42 1.88 -16.66
CA CYS A 14 23.85 0.59 -17.11
C CYS A 14 24.37 -0.57 -16.23
N GLY A 15 23.44 -1.40 -15.76
CA GLY A 15 23.74 -2.70 -15.14
C GLY A 15 23.58 -2.70 -13.63
N VAL A 16 22.35 -2.94 -13.16
CA VAL A 16 22.18 -3.51 -11.82
C VAL A 16 22.49 -5.01 -12.00
N PRO A 17 23.64 -5.54 -11.53
CA PRO A 17 23.75 -6.99 -11.43
C PRO A 17 22.65 -7.45 -10.45
N PRO A 18 22.05 -8.64 -10.65
CA PRO A 18 21.18 -9.19 -9.62
C PRO A 18 22.06 -9.36 -8.39
N VAL A 19 21.87 -8.51 -7.39
CA VAL A 19 22.50 -8.71 -6.10
C VAL A 19 21.78 -9.91 -5.48
N LEU A 20 22.28 -11.11 -5.75
CA LEU A 20 22.15 -12.21 -4.82
C LEU A 20 22.94 -11.79 -3.58
N ALA A 21 22.29 -11.09 -2.66
CA ALA A 21 22.82 -10.89 -1.32
C ALA A 21 22.69 -12.23 -0.58
N VAL A 22 23.59 -13.18 -0.88
CA VAL A 22 23.79 -14.37 -0.04
C VAL A 22 24.90 -14.04 0.95
N GLY A 23 24.51 -13.26 1.95
CA GLY A 23 25.31 -12.95 3.13
C GLY A 23 24.37 -12.56 4.26
N PRO A 24 24.73 -12.83 5.53
CA PRO A 24 23.91 -12.38 6.65
C PRO A 24 23.73 -10.87 6.58
N MET A 25 22.46 -10.44 6.57
CA MET A 25 22.07 -9.04 6.55
C MET A 25 22.69 -8.33 7.77
N PRO A 26 23.38 -7.18 7.61
CA PRO A 26 24.04 -6.52 8.73
C PRO A 26 23.06 -6.22 9.86
N ASP A 27 23.38 -6.71 11.06
CA ASP A 27 22.61 -6.49 12.28
C ASP A 27 22.55 -4.98 12.56
N GLY A 28 21.41 -4.35 12.22
CA GLY A 28 21.24 -2.90 12.36
C GLY A 28 20.30 -2.23 11.37
N LYS A 29 19.78 -2.94 10.36
CA LYS A 29 18.79 -2.39 9.39
C LYS A 29 17.44 -3.11 9.43
N ARG A 30 16.99 -3.57 10.59
CA ARG A 30 15.61 -4.07 10.72
C ARG A 30 14.70 -2.87 10.93
N LEU A 31 13.75 -2.66 10.03
CA LEU A 31 12.60 -1.81 10.36
C LEU A 31 11.96 -2.40 11.63
N PRO A 32 11.88 -1.66 12.75
CA PRO A 32 11.22 -2.15 13.95
C PRO A 32 9.71 -2.16 13.70
N ALA A 33 9.26 -3.13 12.91
CA ALA A 33 7.88 -3.31 12.55
C ALA A 33 7.35 -4.58 13.26
N ARG A 34 6.10 -4.47 13.72
CA ARG A 34 5.31 -5.62 14.16
C ARG A 34 4.04 -5.63 13.33
N ILE A 35 3.50 -6.82 13.09
CA ILE A 35 2.16 -6.94 12.52
C ILE A 35 1.21 -6.31 13.52
N ALA A 36 0.62 -5.18 13.15
CA ALA A 36 -0.35 -4.49 13.99
C ALA A 36 -1.66 -5.29 14.09
N ARG A 37 -2.09 -5.86 12.96
CA ARG A 37 -3.31 -6.68 12.85
C ARG A 37 -3.33 -7.47 11.55
N THR A 38 -4.04 -8.60 11.56
CA THR A 38 -4.43 -9.34 10.34
C THR A 38 -5.90 -9.05 10.09
N LEU A 39 -6.23 -8.60 8.88
CA LEU A 39 -7.60 -8.35 8.43
C LEU A 39 -8.05 -9.53 7.56
N THR A 40 -9.27 -10.00 7.79
CA THR A 40 -9.80 -11.19 7.13
C THR A 40 -11.17 -10.88 6.54
N ALA A 41 -11.33 -11.14 5.24
CA ALA A 41 -12.64 -11.14 4.61
C ALA A 41 -13.39 -12.46 4.93
N PRO A 42 -14.73 -12.49 4.80
CA PRO A 42 -15.52 -13.69 5.04
C PRO A 42 -15.01 -14.89 4.21
N ALA A 43 -15.06 -16.09 4.78
CA ALA A 43 -14.48 -17.29 4.18
C ALA A 43 -15.14 -17.70 2.85
N GLU A 44 -16.42 -17.37 2.68
CA GLU A 44 -17.19 -17.57 1.45
C GLU A 44 -16.80 -16.61 0.33
N ARG A 45 -16.11 -15.51 0.65
CA ARG A 45 -15.62 -14.50 -0.27
C ARG A 45 -14.26 -13.95 0.20
N PRO A 46 -13.20 -14.77 0.15
CA PRO A 46 -11.87 -14.36 0.60
C PRO A 46 -11.33 -13.21 -0.26
N MET A 47 -10.38 -12.45 0.27
CA MET A 47 -9.64 -11.48 -0.54
C MET A 47 -8.87 -12.21 -1.64
N HIS A 48 -8.83 -11.61 -2.83
CA HIS A 48 -8.15 -12.11 -4.01
C HIS A 48 -7.38 -10.98 -4.69
N MET A 49 -6.05 -11.07 -4.64
CA MET A 49 -5.13 -10.03 -5.09
C MET A 49 -5.42 -8.66 -4.45
N PRO A 50 -5.32 -8.53 -3.12
CA PRO A 50 -5.39 -7.21 -2.51
C PRO A 50 -4.18 -6.37 -2.93
N THR A 51 -4.41 -5.19 -3.48
CA THR A 51 -3.34 -4.39 -4.13
C THR A 51 -2.91 -3.16 -3.34
N ASP A 52 -3.79 -2.60 -2.51
CA ASP A 52 -3.51 -1.36 -1.77
C ASP A 52 -4.32 -1.24 -0.48
N VAL A 53 -3.85 -0.39 0.44
CA VAL A 53 -4.46 -0.13 1.74
C VAL A 53 -4.28 1.34 2.17
N ALA A 54 -5.32 1.94 2.75
CA ALA A 54 -5.22 3.23 3.43
C ALA A 54 -5.98 3.22 4.75
N VAL A 55 -5.64 4.18 5.61
CA VAL A 55 -6.26 4.33 6.93
C VAL A 55 -6.77 5.76 7.03
N ASP A 56 -8.02 5.91 7.48
CA ASP A 56 -8.59 7.24 7.71
C ASP A 56 -8.24 7.80 9.09
N ARG A 57 -8.70 9.02 9.41
CA ARG A 57 -8.42 9.66 10.70
C ARG A 57 -9.07 8.95 11.90
N GLY A 58 -10.10 8.16 11.66
CA GLY A 58 -10.77 7.34 12.68
C GLY A 58 -10.09 5.98 12.90
N GLY A 59 -9.04 5.66 12.15
CA GLY A 59 -8.36 4.37 12.20
C GLY A 59 -9.06 3.25 11.42
N ARG A 60 -10.09 3.57 10.62
CA ARG A 60 -10.71 2.57 9.75
C ARG A 60 -9.77 2.26 8.59
N VAL A 61 -9.67 0.99 8.25
CA VAL A 61 -8.74 0.49 7.23
C VAL A 61 -9.50 0.15 5.97
N PHE A 62 -9.10 0.71 4.85
CA PHE A 62 -9.66 0.45 3.53
C PHE A 62 -8.68 -0.39 2.73
N VAL A 63 -9.16 -1.49 2.15
CA VAL A 63 -8.34 -2.41 1.35
C VAL A 63 -8.94 -2.52 -0.05
N VAL A 64 -8.10 -2.35 -1.07
CA VAL A 64 -8.46 -2.70 -2.45
C VAL A 64 -8.37 -4.22 -2.59
N ASP A 65 -9.48 -4.87 -2.94
CA ASP A 65 -9.54 -6.29 -3.26
C ASP A 65 -9.75 -6.46 -4.77
N GLY A 66 -8.66 -6.21 -5.50
CA GLY A 66 -8.69 -5.83 -6.91
C GLY A 66 -9.29 -6.90 -7.83
N ALA A 67 -8.92 -8.18 -7.66
CA ALA A 67 -9.45 -9.23 -8.53
C ALA A 67 -10.90 -9.61 -8.20
N ASN A 68 -11.45 -9.09 -7.11
CA ASN A 68 -12.86 -9.22 -6.74
C ASN A 68 -13.66 -7.93 -7.00
N ASP A 69 -13.09 -6.95 -7.70
CA ASP A 69 -13.75 -5.69 -8.08
C ASP A 69 -14.42 -4.97 -6.89
N ARG A 70 -13.74 -4.91 -5.74
CA ARG A 70 -14.30 -4.30 -4.53
C ARG A 70 -13.27 -3.61 -3.65
N ILE A 71 -13.76 -2.70 -2.81
CA ILE A 71 -13.07 -2.13 -1.66
C ILE A 71 -13.72 -2.68 -0.39
N LEU A 72 -12.90 -3.07 0.57
CA LEU A 72 -13.32 -3.49 1.91
C LEU A 72 -12.97 -2.40 2.92
N ARG A 73 -13.90 -2.06 3.83
CA ARG A 73 -13.63 -1.19 4.97
C ARG A 73 -13.73 -1.97 6.26
N PHE A 74 -12.68 -1.92 7.05
CA PHE A 74 -12.59 -2.51 8.37
C PHE A 74 -12.60 -1.42 9.45
N SER A 75 -13.21 -1.75 10.58
CA SER A 75 -13.10 -0.97 11.81
C SER A 75 -11.66 -0.96 12.34
N PRO A 76 -11.30 -0.07 13.29
CA PRO A 76 -9.96 -0.04 13.88
C PRO A 76 -9.57 -1.33 14.62
N ASP A 77 -10.54 -2.09 15.13
CA ASP A 77 -10.36 -3.41 15.75
C ASP A 77 -10.35 -4.57 14.72
N GLY A 78 -10.57 -4.27 13.44
CA GLY A 78 -10.42 -5.20 12.32
C GLY A 78 -11.67 -5.97 11.93
N ALA A 79 -12.85 -5.59 12.42
CA ALA A 79 -14.12 -6.12 11.94
C ALA A 79 -14.44 -5.55 10.55
N LEU A 80 -14.90 -6.39 9.62
CA LEU A 80 -15.37 -5.91 8.32
C LEU A 80 -16.69 -5.16 8.50
N GLU A 81 -16.71 -3.88 8.17
CA GLU A 81 -17.91 -3.03 8.30
C GLU A 81 -18.64 -2.85 6.97
N LEU A 82 -17.91 -2.82 5.85
CA LEU A 82 -18.47 -2.46 4.56
C LEU A 82 -17.71 -3.11 3.40
N THR A 83 -18.47 -3.50 2.38
CA THR A 83 -17.96 -3.91 1.07
C THR A 83 -18.56 -2.99 0.01
N PHE A 84 -17.72 -2.45 -0.87
CA PHE A 84 -18.12 -1.54 -1.92
C PHE A 84 -17.58 -2.00 -3.27
N SER A 85 -18.47 -2.25 -4.23
CA SER A 85 -18.10 -2.65 -5.61
C SER A 85 -18.43 -1.57 -6.65
N GLY A 86 -18.58 -0.32 -6.21
CA GLY A 86 -19.04 0.77 -7.05
C GLY A 86 -20.56 1.00 -7.03
N GLY A 87 -21.01 1.98 -7.81
CA GLY A 87 -22.42 2.31 -7.99
C GLY A 87 -23.05 1.62 -9.20
N ARG A 88 -24.37 1.80 -9.37
CA ARG A 88 -25.16 1.23 -10.49
C ARG A 88 -24.57 1.52 -11.88
N ASP A 89 -24.01 2.73 -12.04
CA ASP A 89 -23.41 3.18 -13.31
C ASP A 89 -21.88 3.33 -13.24
N GLN A 90 -21.28 3.02 -12.08
CA GLN A 90 -19.86 3.19 -11.80
C GLN A 90 -19.35 2.00 -10.99
N SER A 91 -19.55 0.79 -11.53
CA SER A 91 -18.98 -0.42 -10.94
C SER A 91 -17.46 -0.38 -11.03
N LEU A 92 -16.80 -0.82 -9.97
CA LEU A 92 -15.36 -0.98 -9.99
C LEU A 92 -14.99 -2.11 -10.95
N ARG A 93 -13.87 -1.94 -11.65
CA ARG A 93 -13.28 -2.98 -12.48
C ARG A 93 -11.79 -2.96 -12.25
N GLN A 94 -11.31 -3.99 -11.57
CA GLN A 94 -9.93 -4.20 -11.20
C GLN A 94 -9.29 -2.95 -10.58
N PRO A 95 -9.90 -2.39 -9.51
CA PRO A 95 -9.29 -1.27 -8.82
C PRO A 95 -7.90 -1.68 -8.34
N VAL A 96 -6.95 -0.75 -8.37
CA VAL A 96 -5.56 -1.02 -7.99
C VAL A 96 -5.13 -0.16 -6.81
N GLY A 97 -5.53 1.12 -6.81
CA GLY A 97 -5.05 2.09 -5.83
C GLY A 97 -6.19 2.78 -5.10
N LEU A 98 -5.93 3.18 -3.85
CA LEU A 98 -6.81 4.08 -3.13
C LEU A 98 -6.04 5.07 -2.26
N THR A 99 -6.67 6.19 -1.92
CA THR A 99 -6.13 7.10 -0.91
C THR A 99 -7.23 7.82 -0.16
N VAL A 100 -6.98 8.12 1.12
CA VAL A 100 -7.88 8.95 1.93
C VAL A 100 -7.36 10.38 1.90
N GLY A 101 -8.16 11.29 1.36
CA GLY A 101 -7.84 12.71 1.28
C GLY A 101 -7.89 13.43 2.62
N PRO A 102 -7.39 14.67 2.70
CA PRO A 102 -7.42 15.47 3.91
C PRO A 102 -8.84 15.89 4.35
N ASP A 103 -9.86 15.63 3.55
CA ASP A 103 -11.28 15.82 3.85
C ASP A 103 -12.00 14.49 4.19
N ASP A 104 -11.25 13.41 4.44
CA ASP A 104 -11.74 12.06 4.71
C ASP A 104 -12.48 11.40 3.52
N ARG A 105 -12.34 11.96 2.31
CA ARG A 105 -12.86 11.34 1.09
C ARG A 105 -11.92 10.26 0.58
N LEU A 106 -12.49 9.14 0.18
CA LEU A 106 -11.77 8.04 -0.46
C LEU A 106 -11.70 8.26 -1.98
N TRP A 107 -10.49 8.26 -2.51
CA TRP A 107 -10.21 8.26 -3.94
C TRP A 107 -9.78 6.85 -4.34
N ILE A 108 -10.24 6.36 -5.50
CA ILE A 108 -9.98 5.00 -6.00
C ILE A 108 -9.55 5.12 -7.47
N ALA A 109 -8.53 4.36 -7.86
CA ALA A 109 -7.99 4.28 -9.23
C ALA A 109 -8.13 2.86 -9.79
#